data_AF-A0A3B0TY00-F1
#
_entry.id   AF-A0A3B0TY00-F1
#
_cell.length_a   1.000
_cell.length_b   1.000
_cell.length_c   1.000
_cell.angle_alpha   90.00
_cell.angle_beta   90.00
_cell.angle_gamma   90.00
#
_symmetry.space_group_name_H-M   'P 1'
#
loop_
_entity.id
_entity.type
_entity.pdbx_description
1 polymer ?
#
loop_
_entity_poly.entity_id
_entity_poly.type
_entity_poly.pdbx_seq_one_letter_code
_entity_poly.pdbx_strand_id
1 'polypeptide(L)'
;FERQWELTMDPVTGKPHPERLFALQESLRLKNIVNKVPGSAAWNNWEERGPNNVGGRTRAIMFDPNDVTNKRVFAGGVSGGLWVNNDITNENSSWEIVDMPQNLAISVITYDPNNTNIFYLGTGESYVAGGVNGNGLWKSIDGGANWSKIFGGITGETTFQTNLKLIVNSPGSITGEYQVTSAAFGPRITSITGNLVLANDGSALPTEACNTLTNNSAISGNIAVVERGNCTFVSKVKNAQDAGAIAVLVVNNVVGPPISLGGDDSTITIPSIMISKEEGALIMQQLDNGVNITIEAVDSPFSGSFVTPGIQHINDIKVRDIGGGNSEVYVAVGESYYSNSAPVSLLGVQEYGLYKSDNEGVSWSEVILPTTVEDNKYVPNDIEIGVDNTIWVSTNN
;
A
#
# COMPACT_ATOMS: atom_id res chain seq x y z
N PHE A 1 -4.66 44.26 15.72
CA PHE A 1 -3.48 44.23 16.61
C PHE A 1 -3.81 44.86 17.96
N GLU A 2 -4.32 46.09 18.01
CA GLU A 2 -4.71 46.79 19.26
C GLU A 2 -5.79 46.05 20.08
N ARG A 3 -6.77 45.43 19.43
CA ARG A 3 -7.83 44.67 20.12
C ARG A 3 -7.37 43.38 20.82
N GLN A 4 -6.27 42.78 20.36
CA GLN A 4 -5.67 41.62 21.06
C GLN A 4 -4.78 42.06 22.22
N TRP A 5 -4.18 43.25 22.14
CA TRP A 5 -3.44 43.85 23.24
C TRP A 5 -4.36 44.13 24.44
N GLU A 6 -5.53 44.72 24.19
CA GLU A 6 -6.56 44.98 25.22
C GLU A 6 -7.05 43.71 25.91
N LEU A 7 -7.19 42.60 25.18
CA LEU A 7 -7.62 41.30 25.73
C LEU A 7 -6.58 40.64 26.66
N THR A 8 -5.34 41.11 26.65
CA THR A 8 -4.26 40.60 27.52
C THR A 8 -4.01 41.47 28.75
N MET A 9 -4.80 42.54 28.93
CA MET A 9 -4.70 43.43 30.08
C MET A 9 -5.25 42.77 31.34
N ASP A 10 -4.49 42.90 32.43
CA ASP A 10 -4.99 42.57 33.75
C ASP A 10 -6.08 43.59 34.14
N PRO A 11 -7.32 43.17 34.40
CA PRO A 11 -8.45 44.08 34.61
C PRO A 11 -8.31 44.92 35.90
N VAL A 12 -7.40 44.54 36.81
CA VAL A 12 -7.13 45.29 38.04
C VAL A 12 -6.13 46.41 37.81
N THR A 13 -5.16 46.22 36.91
CA THR A 13 -4.07 47.18 36.69
C THR A 13 -4.20 47.97 35.39
N GLY A 14 -5.10 47.55 34.49
CA GLY A 14 -5.41 48.24 33.23
C GLY A 14 -4.29 48.18 32.19
N LYS A 15 -3.33 47.24 32.33
CA LYS A 15 -2.24 47.05 31.38
C LYS A 15 -1.82 45.58 31.30
N PRO A 16 -1.22 45.11 30.19
CA PRO A 16 -0.64 43.78 30.16
C PRO A 16 0.67 43.77 30.97
N HIS A 17 1.02 42.59 31.51
CA HIS A 17 2.20 42.38 32.34
C HIS A 17 3.19 41.41 31.69
N PRO A 18 3.81 41.76 30.55
CA PRO A 18 4.78 40.89 29.86
C PRO A 18 5.98 40.52 30.76
N GLU A 19 6.34 41.35 31.74
CA GLU A 19 7.37 41.05 32.73
C GLU A 19 7.05 39.83 33.60
N ARG A 20 5.77 39.53 33.86
CA ARG A 20 5.37 38.31 34.60
C ARG A 20 5.64 37.06 33.77
N LEU A 21 5.47 37.14 32.44
CA LEU A 21 5.80 36.04 31.52
C LEU A 21 7.31 35.76 31.54
N PHE A 22 8.14 36.81 31.46
CA PHE A 22 9.60 36.65 31.52
C PHE A 22 10.07 36.15 32.88
N ALA A 23 9.49 36.63 33.99
CA ALA A 23 9.79 36.14 35.33
C ALA A 23 9.37 34.67 35.51
N LEU A 24 8.22 34.26 34.95
CA LEU A 24 7.76 32.88 34.93
C LEU A 24 8.69 32.00 34.11
N GLN A 25 9.06 32.41 32.89
CA GLN A 25 10.02 31.71 32.03
C GLN A 25 11.37 31.53 32.72
N GLU A 26 11.89 32.58 33.35
CA GLU A 26 13.14 32.51 34.12
C GLU A 26 13.01 31.57 35.32
N SER A 27 11.87 31.60 36.03
CA SER A 27 11.62 30.67 37.14
C SER A 27 11.54 29.20 36.69
N LEU A 28 10.94 28.93 35.52
CA LEU A 28 10.84 27.59 34.93
C LEU A 28 12.19 27.10 34.42
N ARG A 29 12.99 28.01 33.85
CA ARG A 29 14.38 27.77 33.43
C ARG A 29 15.28 27.45 34.62
N LEU A 30 15.22 28.24 35.69
CA LEU A 30 15.97 28.02 36.93
C LEU A 30 15.55 26.74 37.67
N LYS A 31 14.28 26.33 37.57
CA LYS A 31 13.79 25.04 38.10
C LYS A 31 14.12 23.84 37.19
N ASN A 32 14.82 24.08 36.07
CA ASN A 32 15.19 23.08 35.07
C ASN A 32 13.97 22.28 34.54
N ILE A 33 12.76 22.85 34.61
CA ILE A 33 11.51 22.18 34.19
C ILE A 33 11.48 22.02 32.66
N VAL A 34 12.16 22.90 31.93
CA VAL A 34 12.26 22.87 30.46
C VAL A 34 13.04 21.66 29.92
N ASN A 35 13.79 20.95 30.78
CA ASN A 35 14.56 19.75 30.44
C ASN A 35 13.99 18.47 31.07
N LYS A 36 12.80 18.52 31.69
CA LYS A 36 12.17 17.34 32.31
C LYS A 36 11.24 16.66 31.32
N VAL A 37 11.52 15.40 31.03
CA VAL A 37 10.59 14.50 30.34
C VAL A 37 9.79 13.72 31.39
N PRO A 38 8.57 13.23 31.08
CA PRO A 38 7.87 12.30 31.96
C PRO A 38 8.81 11.16 32.40
N GLY A 39 8.82 10.81 33.68
CA GLY A 39 9.73 9.79 34.23
C GLY A 39 11.10 10.25 34.69
N SER A 40 11.49 11.51 34.46
CA SER A 40 12.85 11.97 34.79
C SER A 40 13.00 12.50 36.22
N ALA A 41 11.93 12.55 37.01
CA ALA A 41 11.95 13.06 38.38
C ALA A 41 11.62 11.95 39.37
N ALA A 42 12.29 11.95 40.53
CA ALA A 42 12.12 10.91 41.55
C ALA A 42 10.66 10.68 42.02
N TRP A 43 9.76 11.65 41.82
CA TRP A 43 8.34 11.56 42.16
C TRP A 43 7.43 11.16 40.98
N ASN A 44 7.97 10.96 39.78
CA ASN A 44 7.23 10.49 38.58
C ASN A 44 7.97 9.43 37.76
N ASN A 45 8.97 8.76 38.33
CA ASN A 45 9.81 7.78 37.62
C ASN A 45 8.95 6.76 36.86
N TRP A 46 9.36 6.43 35.62
CA TRP A 46 8.80 5.28 34.91
C TRP A 46 9.20 4.01 35.65
N GLU A 47 8.21 3.16 35.96
CA GLU A 47 8.45 1.79 36.39
C GLU A 47 8.29 0.87 35.18
N GLU A 48 9.32 0.10 34.88
CA GLU A 48 9.27 -0.91 33.83
C GLU A 48 8.31 -2.03 34.24
N ARG A 49 7.35 -2.34 33.36
CA ARG A 49 6.37 -3.43 33.57
C ARG A 49 6.55 -4.57 32.57
N GLY A 50 7.75 -4.68 31.98
CA GLY A 50 8.12 -5.71 31.00
C GLY A 50 7.41 -5.62 29.64
N PRO A 51 7.59 -6.61 28.75
CA PRO A 51 8.42 -7.82 28.94
C PRO A 51 9.91 -7.51 29.06
N ASN A 52 10.62 -8.26 29.91
CA ASN A 52 12.01 -8.02 30.32
C ASN A 52 13.05 -8.75 29.45
N ASN A 53 12.62 -9.49 28.42
CA ASN A 53 13.49 -10.31 27.56
C ASN A 53 13.57 -9.83 26.10
N VAL A 54 12.52 -9.18 25.57
CA VAL A 54 12.45 -8.66 24.19
C VAL A 54 11.60 -7.39 24.17
N GLY A 55 12.24 -6.25 23.92
CA GLY A 55 11.55 -4.97 23.68
C GLY A 55 11.21 -4.77 22.20
N GLY A 56 10.17 -3.98 21.91
CA GLY A 56 9.74 -3.67 20.56
C GLY A 56 8.74 -2.52 20.53
N ARG A 57 8.34 -2.11 19.33
CA ARG A 57 7.32 -1.06 19.16
C ARG A 57 5.93 -1.64 19.45
N THR A 58 5.26 -1.06 20.43
CA THR A 58 3.85 -1.34 20.78
C THR A 58 2.97 -0.25 20.19
N ARG A 59 1.89 -0.63 19.50
CA ARG A 59 0.93 0.32 18.90
C ARG A 59 -0.47 0.20 19.48
N ALA A 60 -0.84 -1.00 19.94
CA ALA A 60 -2.14 -1.25 20.53
C ALA A 60 -2.00 -1.50 22.04
N ILE A 61 -2.88 -0.91 22.83
CA ILE A 61 -3.01 -1.18 24.27
C ILE A 61 -4.48 -1.10 24.66
N MET A 62 -4.94 -2.04 25.48
CA MET A 62 -6.31 -2.06 25.99
C MET A 62 -6.34 -2.68 27.38
N PHE A 63 -6.88 -1.95 28.34
CA PHE A 63 -7.29 -2.53 29.63
C PHE A 63 -8.48 -3.45 29.38
N ASP A 64 -8.46 -4.63 29.98
CA ASP A 64 -9.58 -5.56 29.84
C ASP A 64 -10.86 -4.94 30.44
N PRO A 65 -11.90 -4.67 29.64
CA PRO A 65 -13.15 -4.10 30.13
C PRO A 65 -13.89 -5.01 31.11
N ASN A 66 -13.56 -6.31 31.15
CA ASN A 66 -14.15 -7.27 32.07
C ASN A 66 -13.40 -7.34 33.42
N ASP A 67 -12.23 -6.71 33.53
CA ASP A 67 -11.46 -6.65 34.76
C ASP A 67 -11.76 -5.38 35.56
N VAL A 68 -12.62 -5.52 36.56
CA VAL A 68 -13.01 -4.45 37.49
C VAL A 68 -11.84 -3.91 38.32
N THR A 69 -10.70 -4.62 38.36
CA THR A 69 -9.52 -4.18 39.11
C THR A 69 -8.59 -3.28 38.29
N ASN A 70 -8.81 -3.15 36.97
CA ASN A 70 -7.95 -2.42 36.03
C ASN A 70 -6.49 -2.89 36.05
N LYS A 71 -6.26 -4.20 36.14
CA LYS A 71 -4.93 -4.81 36.25
C LYS A 71 -4.59 -5.71 35.07
N ARG A 72 -5.59 -6.27 34.39
CA ARG A 72 -5.41 -7.06 33.17
C ARG A 72 -5.31 -6.13 31.96
N VAL A 73 -4.22 -6.25 31.21
CA VAL A 73 -3.92 -5.37 30.07
C VAL A 73 -3.45 -6.20 28.88
N PHE A 74 -3.95 -5.85 27.71
CA PHE A 74 -3.49 -6.34 26.42
C PHE A 74 -2.55 -5.31 25.77
N ALA A 75 -1.50 -5.80 25.11
CA ALA A 75 -0.58 -4.98 24.33
C ALA A 75 -0.25 -5.65 23.00
N GLY A 76 -0.38 -4.90 21.90
CA GLY A 76 -0.09 -5.35 20.56
C GLY A 76 1.25 -4.80 20.06
N GLY A 77 2.19 -5.71 19.81
CA GLY A 77 3.46 -5.40 19.17
C GLY A 77 3.31 -5.37 17.65
N VAL A 78 3.97 -4.40 17.02
CA VAL A 78 3.90 -4.21 15.56
C VAL A 78 4.56 -5.36 14.79
N SER A 79 5.44 -6.15 15.40
CA SER A 79 6.00 -7.38 14.80
C SER A 79 6.12 -8.50 15.83
N GLY A 80 5.42 -8.37 16.96
CA GLY A 80 5.57 -9.22 18.14
C GLY A 80 4.31 -9.99 18.53
N GLY A 81 3.19 -9.78 17.85
CA GLY A 81 1.91 -10.39 18.21
C GLY A 81 1.17 -9.65 19.33
N LEU A 82 0.07 -10.26 19.76
CA LEU A 82 -0.74 -9.78 20.88
C LEU A 82 -0.26 -10.42 22.19
N TRP A 83 -0.15 -9.61 23.23
CA TRP A 83 0.29 -10.04 24.55
C TRP A 83 -0.73 -9.65 25.61
N VAL A 84 -0.80 -10.41 26.69
CA VAL A 84 -1.64 -10.13 27.87
C VAL A 84 -0.81 -10.21 29.14
N ASN A 85 -1.03 -9.28 30.07
CA ASN A 85 -0.56 -9.36 31.44
C ASN A 85 -1.78 -9.33 32.36
N ASN A 86 -1.89 -10.31 33.27
CA ASN A 86 -3.08 -10.49 34.12
C ASN A 86 -3.07 -9.60 35.37
N ASP A 87 -1.91 -9.11 35.80
CA ASP A 87 -1.80 -8.13 36.87
C ASP A 87 -0.57 -7.23 36.68
N ILE A 88 -0.73 -6.13 35.93
CA ILE A 88 0.37 -5.18 35.69
C ILE A 88 0.91 -4.52 36.96
N THR A 89 0.22 -4.62 38.10
CA THR A 89 0.69 -4.08 39.38
C THR A 89 1.64 -5.03 40.10
N ASN A 90 1.58 -6.33 39.81
CA ASN A 90 2.44 -7.35 40.38
C ASN A 90 3.73 -7.52 39.55
N GLU A 91 4.89 -7.25 40.15
CA GLU A 91 6.20 -7.41 39.51
C GLU A 91 6.51 -8.84 39.03
N ASN A 92 5.82 -9.85 39.58
CA ASN A 92 5.96 -11.25 39.18
C ASN A 92 4.99 -11.65 38.07
N SER A 93 4.06 -10.78 37.67
CA SER A 93 3.16 -11.02 36.55
C SER A 93 3.85 -10.66 35.25
N SER A 94 4.04 -11.66 34.38
CA SER A 94 4.70 -11.49 33.10
C SER A 94 3.70 -11.30 31.96
N TRP A 95 4.18 -10.73 30.85
CA TRP A 95 3.42 -10.70 29.60
C TRP A 95 3.48 -12.07 28.94
N GLU A 96 2.32 -12.58 28.54
CA GLU A 96 2.14 -13.85 27.85
C GLU A 96 1.63 -13.60 26.44
N ILE A 97 2.17 -14.31 25.46
CA ILE A 97 1.69 -14.22 24.07
C ILE A 97 0.29 -14.84 23.99
N VAL A 98 -0.63 -14.14 23.33
CA VAL A 98 -1.97 -14.65 23.02
C VAL A 98 -1.87 -15.47 21.74
N ASP A 99 -2.37 -16.71 21.78
CA ASP A 99 -2.37 -17.58 20.62
C ASP A 99 -3.41 -17.09 19.59
N MET A 100 -2.93 -16.78 18.38
CA MET A 100 -3.75 -16.30 17.28
C MET A 100 -3.23 -16.85 15.96
N PRO A 101 -4.11 -17.16 14.98
CA PRO A 101 -3.65 -17.63 13.68
C PRO A 101 -2.73 -16.61 13.01
N GLN A 102 -1.52 -17.08 12.69
CA GLN A 102 -0.27 -16.32 12.52
C GLN A 102 -0.39 -15.00 11.71
N ASN A 103 -0.56 -13.89 12.41
CA ASN A 103 -0.08 -12.57 11.98
C ASN A 103 0.43 -11.80 13.22
N LEU A 104 1.72 -11.46 13.24
CA LEU A 104 2.37 -10.82 14.38
C LEU A 104 2.25 -9.28 14.36
N ALA A 105 1.63 -8.72 13.33
CA ALA A 105 1.56 -7.29 13.11
C ALA A 105 0.32 -6.68 13.73
N ILE A 106 0.32 -6.45 15.04
CA ILE A 106 -0.84 -5.87 15.70
C ILE A 106 -0.81 -4.35 15.60
N SER A 107 -1.87 -3.76 15.05
CA SER A 107 -1.99 -2.31 14.85
C SER A 107 -2.97 -1.65 15.80
N VAL A 108 -4.10 -2.31 16.09
CA VAL A 108 -5.19 -1.76 16.90
C VAL A 108 -5.95 -2.89 17.59
N ILE A 109 -6.41 -2.64 18.81
CA ILE A 109 -7.31 -3.52 19.56
C ILE A 109 -8.39 -2.67 20.24
N THR A 110 -9.63 -3.14 20.23
CA THR A 110 -10.74 -2.50 20.92
C THR A 110 -11.80 -3.55 21.32
N TYR A 111 -12.82 -3.12 22.06
CA TYR A 111 -13.90 -3.98 22.50
C TYR A 111 -15.27 -3.41 22.14
N ASP A 112 -16.27 -4.26 22.18
CA ASP A 112 -17.65 -3.88 21.95
C ASP A 112 -18.30 -3.30 23.23
N PRO A 113 -18.84 -2.08 23.20
CA PRO A 113 -19.46 -1.46 24.37
C PRO A 113 -20.77 -2.14 24.81
N ASN A 114 -21.47 -2.87 23.92
CA ASN A 114 -22.68 -3.62 24.28
C ASN A 114 -22.39 -4.98 24.91
N ASN A 115 -21.25 -5.58 24.55
CA ASN A 115 -20.81 -6.86 25.09
C ASN A 115 -19.29 -6.87 25.24
N THR A 116 -18.82 -6.60 26.45
CA THR A 116 -17.40 -6.49 26.77
C THR A 116 -16.60 -7.79 26.60
N ASN A 117 -17.23 -8.93 26.29
CA ASN A 117 -16.51 -10.15 25.89
C ASN A 117 -16.10 -10.14 24.41
N ILE A 118 -16.65 -9.24 23.60
CA ILE A 118 -16.34 -9.15 22.18
C ILE A 118 -15.19 -8.18 21.98
N PHE A 119 -14.08 -8.68 21.46
CA PHE A 119 -12.91 -7.88 21.09
C PHE A 119 -12.69 -7.89 19.58
N TYR A 120 -12.18 -6.77 19.07
CA TYR A 120 -11.76 -6.61 17.68
C TYR A 120 -10.29 -6.26 17.62
N LEU A 121 -9.57 -6.86 16.68
CA LEU A 121 -8.12 -6.72 16.52
C LEU A 121 -7.76 -6.53 15.06
N GLY A 122 -7.16 -5.38 14.76
CA GLY A 122 -6.65 -5.04 13.44
C GLY A 122 -5.19 -5.44 13.29
N THR A 123 -4.82 -5.83 12.07
CA THR A 123 -3.44 -6.21 11.77
C THR A 123 -2.83 -5.39 10.62
N GLY A 124 -1.51 -5.31 10.60
CA GLY A 124 -0.70 -4.67 9.56
C GLY A 124 -0.38 -3.20 9.83
N GLU A 125 0.80 -2.76 9.37
CA GLU A 125 1.21 -1.36 9.44
C GLU A 125 1.43 -0.81 8.02
N SER A 126 0.49 0.02 7.57
CA SER A 126 0.44 0.55 6.20
C SER A 126 1.66 1.39 5.80
N TYR A 127 2.25 2.12 6.74
CA TYR A 127 3.23 3.19 6.47
C TYR A 127 4.71 2.78 6.63
N VAL A 128 5.02 1.47 6.68
CA VAL A 128 6.40 0.96 6.84
C VAL A 128 6.95 0.22 5.62
N ALA A 129 6.51 0.61 4.43
CA ALA A 129 7.02 0.10 3.16
C ALA A 129 7.06 -1.44 3.08
N GLY A 130 5.98 -2.08 3.55
CA GLY A 130 5.77 -3.53 3.45
C GLY A 130 6.63 -4.38 4.38
N GLY A 131 7.33 -3.77 5.35
CA GLY A 131 8.10 -4.50 6.36
C GLY A 131 7.23 -5.26 7.36
N VAL A 132 5.94 -4.90 7.47
CA VAL A 132 5.01 -5.40 8.49
C VAL A 132 3.60 -5.50 7.90
N ASN A 133 3.31 -6.62 7.24
CA ASN A 133 2.04 -6.80 6.53
C ASN A 133 0.96 -7.43 7.42
N GLY A 134 -0.26 -6.93 7.26
CA GLY A 134 -1.43 -7.44 7.98
C GLY A 134 -2.14 -8.57 7.25
N ASN A 135 -3.21 -9.05 7.88
CA ASN A 135 -4.09 -10.07 7.34
C ASN A 135 -5.56 -9.79 7.73
N GLY A 136 -5.92 -8.51 7.75
CA GLY A 136 -7.27 -8.04 8.02
C GLY A 136 -7.63 -7.94 9.51
N LEU A 137 -8.92 -8.10 9.79
CA LEU A 137 -9.56 -7.91 11.09
C LEU A 137 -9.95 -9.25 11.73
N TRP A 138 -9.69 -9.34 13.02
CA TRP A 138 -10.01 -10.48 13.86
C TRP A 138 -11.00 -10.12 14.95
N LYS A 139 -11.85 -11.08 15.33
CA LYS A 139 -12.85 -10.98 16.40
C LYS A 139 -12.67 -12.11 17.40
N SER A 140 -12.73 -11.76 18.68
CA SER A 140 -12.96 -12.68 19.80
C SER A 140 -14.35 -12.45 20.36
N ILE A 141 -14.97 -13.50 20.91
CA ILE A 141 -16.28 -13.44 21.58
C ILE A 141 -16.19 -13.90 23.05
N ASP A 142 -14.99 -14.12 23.56
CA ASP A 142 -14.69 -14.74 24.85
C ASP A 142 -13.57 -14.03 25.61
N GLY A 143 -13.50 -12.70 25.47
CA GLY A 143 -12.56 -11.86 26.23
C GLY A 143 -11.10 -12.06 25.80
N GLY A 144 -10.88 -12.36 24.53
CA GLY A 144 -9.57 -12.50 23.90
C GLY A 144 -8.95 -13.88 24.01
N ALA A 145 -9.70 -14.90 24.41
CA ALA A 145 -9.19 -16.28 24.53
C ALA A 145 -9.09 -16.99 23.18
N ASN A 146 -10.09 -16.81 22.31
CA ASN A 146 -10.10 -17.35 20.95
C ASN A 146 -10.39 -16.26 19.93
N TRP A 147 -9.80 -16.39 18.74
CA TRP A 147 -9.87 -15.39 17.68
C TRP A 147 -10.25 -16.00 16.33
N SER A 148 -11.07 -15.29 15.57
CA SER A 148 -11.49 -15.64 14.23
C SER A 148 -11.35 -14.45 13.29
N LYS A 149 -10.90 -14.66 12.05
CA LYS A 149 -10.86 -13.59 11.05
C LYS A 149 -12.27 -13.33 10.55
N ILE A 150 -12.68 -12.07 10.54
CA ILE A 150 -14.04 -11.66 10.15
C ILE A 150 -14.08 -10.69 8.97
N PHE A 151 -12.94 -10.09 8.60
CA PHE A 151 -12.87 -9.16 7.47
C PHE A 151 -11.45 -9.08 6.90
N GLY A 152 -11.35 -9.03 5.57
CA GLY A 152 -10.08 -8.91 4.85
C GLY A 152 -9.22 -10.18 4.79
N GLY A 153 -7.94 -9.96 4.50
CA GLY A 153 -6.98 -10.95 4.03
C GLY A 153 -6.74 -10.84 2.52
N ILE A 154 -5.73 -11.57 2.03
CA ILE A 154 -5.43 -11.68 0.60
C ILE A 154 -6.56 -12.46 -0.09
N THR A 155 -7.13 -11.90 -1.16
CA THR A 155 -8.30 -12.44 -1.87
C THR A 155 -7.95 -13.09 -3.21
N GLY A 156 -6.71 -12.97 -3.66
CA GLY A 156 -6.26 -13.49 -4.94
C GLY A 156 -4.75 -13.43 -5.10
N GLU A 157 -4.28 -13.91 -6.24
CA GLU A 157 -2.86 -13.94 -6.59
C GLU A 157 -2.28 -12.53 -6.76
N THR A 158 -1.01 -12.39 -6.43
CA THR A 158 -0.24 -11.20 -6.79
C THR A 158 -0.03 -11.17 -8.30
N THR A 159 -0.48 -10.12 -8.97
CA THR A 159 -0.39 -9.97 -10.44
C THR A 159 0.42 -8.75 -10.82
N PHE A 160 1.25 -8.85 -11.85
CA PHE A 160 1.88 -7.67 -12.44
C PHE A 160 0.82 -6.89 -13.24
N GLN A 161 0.77 -5.58 -13.08
CA GLN A 161 -0.21 -4.71 -13.72
C GLN A 161 0.45 -3.89 -14.83
N THR A 162 -0.22 -3.79 -15.97
CA THR A 162 0.26 -3.04 -17.14
C THR A 162 -0.85 -2.18 -17.74
N ASN A 163 -0.47 -1.03 -18.30
CA ASN A 163 -1.38 -0.13 -19.02
C ASN A 163 -1.67 -0.56 -20.46
N LEU A 164 -1.15 -1.72 -20.87
CA LEU A 164 -1.30 -2.30 -22.19
C LEU A 164 -1.45 -3.80 -22.08
N LYS A 165 -2.14 -4.37 -23.05
CA LYS A 165 -2.10 -5.81 -23.30
C LYS A 165 -1.82 -6.09 -24.77
N LEU A 166 -1.19 -7.23 -25.02
CA LEU A 166 -0.99 -7.77 -26.36
C LEU A 166 -1.91 -8.97 -26.52
N ILE A 167 -2.76 -8.93 -27.54
CA ILE A 167 -3.64 -10.02 -27.93
C ILE A 167 -3.03 -10.67 -29.16
N VAL A 168 -2.76 -11.98 -29.11
CA VAL A 168 -2.39 -12.75 -30.30
C VAL A 168 -3.65 -13.21 -31.01
N ASN A 169 -3.87 -12.71 -32.23
CA ASN A 169 -5.02 -13.04 -33.08
C ASN A 169 -4.79 -14.34 -33.87
N SER A 170 -3.54 -14.61 -34.26
CA SER A 170 -3.11 -15.82 -34.95
C SER A 170 -1.61 -16.07 -34.73
N PRO A 171 -1.12 -17.32 -34.84
CA PRO A 171 -1.86 -18.55 -35.06
C PRO A 171 -2.59 -19.05 -33.80
N GLY A 172 -3.63 -19.89 -33.99
CA GLY A 172 -4.47 -20.44 -32.91
C GLY A 172 -3.73 -21.21 -31.81
N SER A 173 -2.48 -21.64 -32.06
CA SER A 173 -1.64 -22.35 -31.09
C SER A 173 -1.16 -21.46 -29.93
N ILE A 174 -1.13 -20.15 -30.13
CA ILE A 174 -0.64 -19.15 -29.16
C ILE A 174 -1.61 -17.97 -29.01
N THR A 175 -2.89 -18.14 -29.35
CA THR A 175 -3.89 -17.10 -29.11
C THR A 175 -4.08 -16.88 -27.61
N GLY A 176 -4.12 -15.63 -27.19
CA GLY A 176 -4.26 -15.26 -25.78
C GLY A 176 -3.92 -13.80 -25.54
N GLU A 177 -4.11 -13.37 -24.29
CA GLU A 177 -3.67 -12.07 -23.80
C GLU A 177 -2.32 -12.23 -23.10
N TYR A 178 -1.40 -11.32 -23.39
CA TYR A 178 -0.04 -11.30 -22.89
C TYR A 178 0.26 -9.94 -22.26
N GLN A 179 1.02 -9.97 -21.17
CA GLN A 179 1.37 -8.75 -20.44
C GLN A 179 2.52 -8.02 -21.15
N VAL A 180 2.30 -6.74 -21.43
CA VAL A 180 3.28 -5.88 -22.08
C VAL A 180 3.27 -4.50 -21.45
N THR A 181 4.41 -3.80 -21.47
CA THR A 181 4.51 -2.41 -21.00
C THR A 181 5.05 -1.51 -22.09
N SER A 182 4.65 -0.24 -22.09
CA SER A 182 5.10 0.75 -23.07
C SER A 182 6.52 1.24 -22.80
N ALA A 183 7.15 1.79 -23.83
CA ALA A 183 8.29 2.69 -23.68
C ALA A 183 7.94 3.99 -22.97
N ALA A 184 8.95 4.62 -22.37
CA ALA A 184 8.88 5.99 -21.86
C ALA A 184 9.06 7.07 -22.97
N PHE A 185 9.32 6.63 -24.21
CA PHE A 185 9.52 7.47 -25.39
C PHE A 185 8.61 7.03 -26.55
N GLY A 186 8.51 7.87 -27.58
CA GLY A 186 7.59 7.65 -28.69
C GLY A 186 6.13 7.93 -28.34
N PRO A 187 5.20 7.76 -29.30
CA PRO A 187 3.79 8.01 -29.08
C PRO A 187 3.14 6.97 -28.15
N ARG A 188 2.09 7.38 -27.46
CA ARG A 188 1.23 6.48 -26.66
C ARG A 188 0.43 5.56 -27.60
N ILE A 189 0.21 4.32 -27.16
CA ILE A 189 -0.63 3.36 -27.88
C ILE A 189 -2.07 3.50 -27.39
N THR A 190 -3.02 3.60 -28.31
CA THR A 190 -4.46 3.40 -28.05
C THR A 190 -4.86 2.00 -28.50
N SER A 191 -4.69 1.73 -29.80
CA SER A 191 -4.77 0.39 -30.38
C SER A 191 -3.92 0.33 -31.65
N ILE A 192 -3.23 -0.78 -31.86
CA ILE A 192 -2.51 -1.07 -33.10
C ILE A 192 -2.59 -2.56 -33.40
N THR A 193 -2.87 -2.92 -34.66
CA THR A 193 -2.92 -4.31 -35.12
C THR A 193 -1.96 -4.48 -36.27
N GLY A 194 -1.21 -5.57 -36.27
CA GLY A 194 -0.22 -5.85 -37.31
C GLY A 194 0.39 -7.23 -37.20
N ASN A 195 1.08 -7.64 -38.26
CA ASN A 195 1.86 -8.87 -38.24
C ASN A 195 3.20 -8.63 -37.56
N LEU A 196 3.68 -9.61 -36.82
CA LEU A 196 5.01 -9.61 -36.24
C LEU A 196 6.03 -10.09 -37.27
N VAL A 197 7.11 -9.33 -37.41
CA VAL A 197 8.24 -9.68 -38.28
C VAL A 197 9.53 -9.51 -37.50
N LEU A 198 10.35 -10.56 -37.43
CA LEU A 198 11.64 -10.53 -36.75
C LEU A 198 12.59 -9.56 -37.45
N ALA A 199 13.19 -8.64 -36.69
CA ALA A 199 14.21 -7.74 -37.21
C ALA A 199 15.49 -8.50 -37.55
N ASN A 200 16.19 -8.05 -38.59
CA ASN A 200 17.47 -8.60 -38.98
C ASN A 200 18.40 -7.48 -39.47
N ASP A 201 19.41 -7.13 -38.67
CA ASP A 201 20.42 -6.12 -39.02
C ASP A 201 21.66 -6.68 -39.75
N GLY A 202 21.67 -7.97 -40.08
CA GLY A 202 22.76 -8.64 -40.79
C GLY A 202 24.04 -8.84 -39.97
N SER A 203 24.04 -8.49 -38.69
CA SER A 203 25.17 -8.70 -37.78
C SER A 203 25.22 -10.14 -37.23
N ALA A 204 26.17 -10.40 -36.33
CA ALA A 204 26.25 -11.68 -35.63
C ALA A 204 25.09 -11.91 -34.64
N LEU A 205 24.42 -10.86 -34.18
CA LEU A 205 23.24 -10.89 -33.31
C LEU A 205 22.09 -10.13 -34.00
N PRO A 206 21.56 -10.66 -35.11
CA PRO A 206 20.76 -9.88 -36.06
C PRO A 206 19.43 -9.37 -35.49
N THR A 207 18.88 -10.10 -34.53
CA THR A 207 17.60 -9.84 -33.87
C THR A 207 17.68 -8.69 -32.85
N GLU A 208 18.89 -8.29 -32.45
CA GLU A 208 19.08 -7.17 -31.55
C GLU A 208 18.89 -5.81 -32.24
N ALA A 209 18.82 -5.74 -33.58
CA ALA A 209 18.55 -4.51 -34.32
C ALA A 209 19.47 -3.33 -33.92
N CYS A 210 20.75 -3.61 -33.66
CA CYS A 210 21.70 -2.58 -33.23
C CYS A 210 22.23 -1.73 -34.39
N ASN A 211 22.14 -2.25 -35.60
CA ASN A 211 22.51 -1.57 -36.84
C ASN A 211 21.27 -1.40 -37.74
N THR A 212 21.46 -0.71 -38.86
CA THR A 212 20.45 -0.59 -39.91
C THR A 212 19.93 -1.96 -40.31
N LEU A 213 18.61 -2.13 -40.33
CA LEU A 213 18.00 -3.39 -40.75
C LEU A 213 18.31 -3.68 -42.22
N THR A 214 18.38 -4.97 -42.54
CA THR A 214 18.63 -5.47 -43.90
C THR A 214 17.37 -6.03 -44.55
N ASN A 215 16.34 -6.31 -43.74
CA ASN A 215 15.06 -6.88 -44.16
C ASN A 215 13.91 -5.84 -44.22
N ASN A 216 14.18 -4.61 -44.65
CA ASN A 216 13.23 -3.49 -44.63
C ASN A 216 11.92 -3.82 -45.38
N SER A 217 11.98 -4.55 -46.49
CA SER A 217 10.79 -4.94 -47.24
C SER A 217 9.83 -5.82 -46.46
N ALA A 218 10.33 -6.63 -45.53
CA ALA A 218 9.52 -7.45 -44.64
C ALA A 218 8.99 -6.64 -43.44
N ILE A 219 9.79 -5.71 -42.92
CA ILE A 219 9.45 -4.88 -41.75
C ILE A 219 8.43 -3.79 -42.10
N SER A 220 8.51 -3.21 -43.30
CA SER A 220 7.68 -2.08 -43.71
C SER A 220 6.18 -2.39 -43.58
N GLY A 221 5.45 -1.58 -42.80
CA GLY A 221 4.03 -1.75 -42.53
C GLY A 221 3.68 -2.79 -41.46
N ASN A 222 4.68 -3.47 -40.88
CA ASN A 222 4.52 -4.51 -39.87
C ASN A 222 5.10 -4.09 -38.52
N ILE A 223 4.85 -4.89 -37.48
CA ILE A 223 5.38 -4.69 -36.14
C ILE A 223 6.71 -5.45 -36.06
N ALA A 224 7.81 -4.72 -35.82
CA ALA A 224 9.13 -5.33 -35.72
C ALA A 224 9.29 -6.03 -34.37
N VAL A 225 9.74 -7.29 -34.37
CA VAL A 225 10.16 -8.01 -33.16
C VAL A 225 11.67 -7.87 -33.03
N VAL A 226 12.14 -7.41 -31.88
CA VAL A 226 13.57 -7.25 -31.57
C VAL A 226 13.90 -7.86 -30.22
N GLU A 227 15.09 -8.41 -30.07
CA GLU A 227 15.56 -8.93 -28.77
C GLU A 227 16.31 -7.83 -28.00
N ARG A 228 16.11 -7.77 -26.68
CA ARG A 228 16.92 -6.96 -25.78
C ARG A 228 18.35 -7.49 -25.75
N GLY A 229 19.32 -6.59 -25.80
CA GLY A 229 20.73 -6.98 -25.88
C GLY A 229 21.68 -5.80 -25.75
N ASN A 230 22.66 -5.71 -26.65
CA ASN A 230 23.88 -4.91 -26.48
C ASN A 230 23.73 -3.41 -26.77
N CYS A 231 22.69 -3.01 -27.49
CA CYS A 231 22.40 -1.61 -27.81
C CYS A 231 21.17 -1.07 -27.07
N THR A 232 21.02 0.25 -27.07
CA THR A 232 19.94 0.96 -26.37
C THR A 232 18.58 0.66 -27.01
N PHE A 233 17.50 0.76 -26.22
CA PHE A 233 16.13 0.59 -26.73
C PHE A 233 15.78 1.61 -27.81
N VAL A 234 16.24 2.85 -27.64
CA VAL A 234 16.09 3.92 -28.63
C VAL A 234 16.70 3.53 -29.97
N SER A 235 17.94 3.01 -30.01
CA SER A 235 18.57 2.58 -31.26
C SER A 235 17.79 1.46 -31.94
N LYS A 236 17.33 0.47 -31.18
CA LYS A 236 16.51 -0.65 -31.70
C LYS A 236 15.24 -0.15 -32.37
N VAL A 237 14.51 0.72 -31.67
CA VAL A 237 13.24 1.26 -32.15
C VAL A 237 13.46 2.19 -33.34
N LYS A 238 14.50 3.02 -33.31
CA LYS A 238 14.86 3.91 -34.41
C LYS A 238 15.23 3.14 -35.67
N ASN A 239 16.03 2.08 -35.56
CA ASN A 239 16.40 1.24 -36.70
C ASN A 239 15.18 0.52 -37.31
N ALA A 240 14.26 0.03 -36.48
CA ALA A 240 13.00 -0.56 -36.96
C ALA A 240 12.09 0.49 -37.62
N GLN A 241 11.99 1.68 -37.05
CA GLN A 241 11.25 2.80 -37.63
C GLN A 241 11.80 3.21 -38.99
N ASP A 242 13.12 3.34 -39.12
CA ASP A 242 13.78 3.71 -40.37
C ASP A 242 13.63 2.61 -41.44
N ALA A 243 13.36 1.37 -41.02
CA ALA A 243 12.97 0.26 -41.88
C ALA A 243 11.47 0.22 -42.22
N GLY A 244 10.67 1.14 -41.68
CA GLY A 244 9.24 1.30 -41.96
C GLY A 244 8.30 0.52 -41.04
N ALA A 245 8.78 0.05 -39.89
CA ALA A 245 7.91 -0.59 -38.89
C ALA A 245 6.81 0.39 -38.41
N ILE A 246 5.64 -0.14 -38.06
CA ILE A 246 4.54 0.67 -37.47
C ILE A 246 4.53 0.64 -35.94
N ALA A 247 5.22 -0.33 -35.34
CA ALA A 247 5.47 -0.48 -33.91
C ALA A 247 6.64 -1.45 -33.69
N VAL A 248 7.14 -1.51 -32.46
CA VAL A 248 8.20 -2.45 -32.07
C VAL A 248 7.81 -3.24 -30.83
N LEU A 249 7.94 -4.57 -30.91
CA LEU A 249 7.85 -5.49 -29.79
C LEU A 249 9.27 -5.91 -29.37
N VAL A 250 9.69 -5.48 -28.20
CA VAL A 250 10.99 -5.86 -27.61
C VAL A 250 10.79 -7.09 -26.72
N VAL A 251 11.50 -8.18 -27.01
CA VAL A 251 11.54 -9.38 -26.17
C VAL A 251 12.63 -9.20 -25.11
N ASN A 252 12.26 -9.31 -23.83
CA ASN A 252 13.22 -9.18 -22.74
C ASN A 252 14.22 -10.35 -22.73
N ASN A 253 15.45 -10.12 -22.28
CA ASN A 253 16.49 -11.14 -22.18
C ASN A 253 16.74 -11.63 -20.73
N VAL A 254 16.12 -10.95 -19.76
CA VAL A 254 16.11 -11.28 -18.33
C VAL A 254 14.76 -11.89 -17.97
N VAL A 255 14.77 -12.96 -17.16
CA VAL A 255 13.57 -13.60 -16.61
C VAL A 255 12.81 -12.61 -15.73
N GLY A 256 11.49 -12.55 -15.87
CA GLY A 256 10.61 -11.70 -15.05
C GLY A 256 9.67 -10.82 -15.86
N PRO A 257 8.91 -9.93 -15.19
CA PRO A 257 7.94 -9.06 -15.85
C PRO A 257 8.62 -8.11 -16.86
N PRO A 258 7.89 -7.65 -17.88
CA PRO A 258 8.43 -6.66 -18.81
C PRO A 258 8.69 -5.34 -18.08
N ILE A 259 9.72 -4.62 -18.52
CA ILE A 259 10.13 -3.33 -17.96
C ILE A 259 9.88 -2.20 -18.94
N SER A 260 9.57 -1.00 -18.42
CA SER A 260 9.43 0.19 -19.26
C SER A 260 10.74 0.47 -20.00
N LEU A 261 10.64 0.67 -21.32
CA LEU A 261 11.80 0.95 -22.17
C LEU A 261 12.26 2.40 -21.93
N GLY A 262 13.43 2.56 -21.31
CA GLY A 262 14.03 3.88 -21.06
C GLY A 262 14.82 4.43 -22.25
N GLY A 263 14.91 5.75 -22.34
CA GLY A 263 15.67 6.49 -23.34
C GLY A 263 14.97 7.78 -23.76
N ASP A 264 15.67 8.62 -24.53
CA ASP A 264 15.14 9.86 -25.08
C ASP A 264 15.62 10.03 -26.52
N ASP A 265 14.68 10.12 -27.46
CA ASP A 265 14.89 10.45 -28.86
C ASP A 265 13.57 10.95 -29.46
N SER A 266 13.49 12.25 -29.68
CA SER A 266 12.31 12.92 -30.21
C SER A 266 12.02 12.61 -31.68
N THR A 267 12.93 11.92 -32.37
CA THR A 267 12.73 11.49 -33.77
C THR A 267 11.99 10.16 -33.88
N ILE A 268 11.74 9.47 -32.76
CA ILE A 268 10.92 8.25 -32.71
C ILE A 268 9.44 8.64 -32.73
N THR A 269 8.75 8.27 -33.80
CA THR A 269 7.35 8.55 -34.08
C THR A 269 6.48 7.29 -34.11
N ILE A 270 7.05 6.12 -33.85
CA ILE A 270 6.32 4.85 -33.71
C ILE A 270 6.33 4.37 -32.24
N PRO A 271 5.25 3.72 -31.77
CA PRO A 271 5.22 3.21 -30.41
C PRO A 271 6.05 1.95 -30.27
N SER A 272 6.47 1.64 -29.04
CA SER A 272 7.16 0.40 -28.72
C SER A 272 6.74 -0.15 -27.36
N ILE A 273 6.78 -1.48 -27.26
CA ILE A 273 6.39 -2.24 -26.06
C ILE A 273 7.44 -3.29 -25.75
N MET A 274 7.44 -3.75 -24.50
CA MET A 274 8.22 -4.92 -24.07
C MET A 274 7.30 -6.05 -23.62
N ILE A 275 7.69 -7.29 -23.94
CA ILE A 275 7.14 -8.53 -23.39
C ILE A 275 8.20 -9.27 -22.56
N SER A 276 7.75 -10.13 -21.64
CA SER A 276 8.63 -11.00 -20.86
C SER A 276 9.48 -11.92 -21.76
N LYS A 277 10.56 -12.46 -21.20
CA LYS A 277 11.44 -13.39 -21.92
C LYS A 277 10.71 -14.67 -22.29
N GLU A 278 9.95 -15.21 -21.34
CA GLU A 278 9.27 -16.49 -21.44
C GLU A 278 8.16 -16.43 -22.50
N GLU A 279 7.27 -15.43 -22.42
CA GLU A 279 6.18 -15.27 -23.38
C GLU A 279 6.69 -14.83 -24.75
N GLY A 280 7.70 -13.95 -24.79
CA GLY A 280 8.35 -13.55 -26.02
C GLY A 280 8.97 -14.74 -26.76
N ALA A 281 9.61 -15.67 -26.05
CA ALA A 281 10.15 -16.89 -26.64
C ALA A 281 9.07 -17.78 -27.28
N LEU A 282 7.87 -17.87 -26.69
CA LEU A 282 6.74 -18.59 -27.28
C LEU A 282 6.28 -17.95 -28.59
N ILE A 283 6.18 -16.61 -28.61
CA ILE A 283 5.81 -15.86 -29.81
C ILE A 283 6.88 -16.02 -30.91
N MET A 284 8.16 -15.90 -30.56
CA MET A 284 9.26 -16.02 -31.53
C MET A 284 9.28 -17.38 -32.24
N GLN A 285 8.95 -18.46 -31.54
CA GLN A 285 8.86 -19.80 -32.14
C GLN A 285 7.75 -19.95 -33.19
N GLN A 286 6.81 -19.01 -33.24
CA GLN A 286 5.66 -19.06 -34.16
C GLN A 286 5.75 -18.04 -35.30
N LEU A 287 6.78 -17.20 -35.37
CA LEU A 287 6.87 -16.13 -36.37
C LEU A 287 6.77 -16.64 -37.81
N ASP A 288 7.35 -17.81 -38.12
CA ASP A 288 7.27 -18.44 -39.44
C ASP A 288 5.85 -18.91 -39.82
N ASN A 289 4.96 -19.07 -38.83
CA ASN A 289 3.55 -19.43 -39.05
C ASN A 289 2.65 -18.20 -39.26
N GLY A 290 3.21 -16.99 -39.27
CA GLY A 290 2.46 -15.74 -39.42
C GLY A 290 1.73 -15.35 -38.14
N VAL A 291 2.42 -14.62 -37.26
CA VAL A 291 1.83 -14.11 -36.02
C VAL A 291 1.19 -12.75 -36.27
N ASN A 292 -0.11 -12.63 -36.00
CA ASN A 292 -0.83 -11.37 -36.01
C ASN A 292 -1.24 -11.00 -34.59
N ILE A 293 -1.04 -9.74 -34.21
CA ILE A 293 -1.34 -9.26 -32.87
C ILE A 293 -2.15 -7.96 -32.91
N THR A 294 -2.87 -7.71 -31.82
CA THR A 294 -3.44 -6.42 -31.47
C THR A 294 -2.86 -5.97 -30.14
N ILE A 295 -2.31 -4.76 -30.07
CA ILE A 295 -1.88 -4.12 -28.83
C ILE A 295 -2.92 -3.07 -28.50
N GLU A 296 -3.45 -3.07 -27.28
CA GLU A 296 -4.45 -2.10 -26.86
C GLU A 296 -4.22 -1.57 -25.45
N ALA A 297 -4.58 -0.30 -25.26
CA ALA A 297 -4.56 0.37 -23.96
C ALA A 297 -5.54 -0.30 -22.99
N VAL A 298 -5.09 -0.49 -21.77
CA VAL A 298 -5.90 -0.97 -20.65
C VAL A 298 -5.87 0.10 -19.58
N ASP A 299 -7.03 0.37 -18.99
CA ASP A 299 -7.10 1.20 -17.80
C ASP A 299 -6.54 0.40 -16.62
N SER A 300 -5.30 0.72 -16.23
CA SER A 300 -4.61 0.10 -15.11
C SER A 300 -3.91 1.19 -14.31
N PRO A 301 -4.52 1.67 -13.22
CA PRO A 301 -3.96 2.76 -12.41
C PRO A 301 -2.65 2.36 -11.71
N PHE A 302 -2.32 1.06 -11.70
CA PHE A 302 -1.17 0.49 -11.01
C PHE A 302 -0.10 -0.05 -11.98
N SER A 303 -0.11 0.42 -13.24
CA SER A 303 0.80 -0.04 -14.28
C SER A 303 2.28 0.03 -13.85
N GLY A 304 3.01 -1.05 -14.11
CA GLY A 304 4.42 -1.19 -13.75
C GLY A 304 4.66 -1.67 -12.32
N SER A 305 3.62 -2.13 -11.61
CA SER A 305 3.73 -2.66 -10.25
C SER A 305 3.14 -4.07 -10.15
N PHE A 306 3.59 -4.84 -9.17
CA PHE A 306 2.82 -5.99 -8.70
C PHE A 306 1.67 -5.49 -7.81
N VAL A 307 0.50 -6.10 -7.92
CA VAL A 307 -0.66 -5.79 -7.07
C VAL A 307 -1.13 -7.07 -6.41
N THR A 308 -1.17 -7.04 -5.08
CA THR A 308 -1.77 -8.10 -4.27
C THR A 308 -3.13 -7.63 -3.78
N PRO A 309 -4.23 -8.24 -4.25
CA PRO A 309 -5.57 -7.85 -3.82
C PRO A 309 -5.84 -8.30 -2.38
N GLY A 310 -6.81 -7.66 -1.74
CA GLY A 310 -7.30 -7.98 -0.42
C GLY A 310 -6.99 -6.92 0.63
N ILE A 311 -7.92 -6.76 1.56
CA ILE A 311 -7.83 -5.87 2.71
C ILE A 311 -6.83 -6.43 3.73
N GLN A 312 -5.61 -5.93 3.70
CA GLN A 312 -4.53 -6.45 4.53
C GLN A 312 -4.29 -5.60 5.78
N HIS A 313 -4.39 -4.28 5.68
CA HIS A 313 -3.97 -3.35 6.73
C HIS A 313 -5.18 -2.69 7.38
N ILE A 314 -5.32 -2.90 8.69
CA ILE A 314 -6.34 -2.23 9.51
C ILE A 314 -5.65 -1.15 10.32
N ASN A 315 -5.88 0.11 9.99
CA ASN A 315 -5.22 1.24 10.65
C ASN A 315 -5.88 1.58 11.99
N ASP A 316 -7.22 1.53 12.05
CA ASP A 316 -8.01 1.82 13.25
C ASP A 316 -9.38 1.12 13.22
N ILE A 317 -9.97 0.92 14.41
CA ILE A 317 -11.29 0.32 14.62
C ILE A 317 -12.04 1.11 15.68
N LYS A 318 -13.28 1.50 15.38
CA LYS A 318 -14.20 2.06 16.38
C LYS A 318 -15.51 1.29 16.38
N VAL A 319 -16.01 1.02 17.59
CA VAL A 319 -17.28 0.34 17.81
C VAL A 319 -18.18 1.28 18.57
N ARG A 320 -19.44 1.41 18.14
CA ARG A 320 -20.46 2.15 18.90
C ARG A 320 -21.71 1.31 19.12
N ASP A 321 -22.33 1.54 20.26
CA ASP A 321 -23.67 1.05 20.56
C ASP A 321 -24.70 1.87 19.77
N ILE A 322 -25.54 1.19 18.98
CA ILE A 322 -26.63 1.79 18.20
C ILE A 322 -28.02 1.51 18.79
N GLY A 323 -28.06 0.94 20.00
CA GLY A 323 -29.27 0.56 20.72
C GLY A 323 -29.82 -0.81 20.31
N GLY A 324 -30.75 -1.32 21.11
CA GLY A 324 -31.38 -2.62 20.86
C GLY A 324 -30.45 -3.83 21.03
N GLY A 325 -29.28 -3.63 21.65
CA GLY A 325 -28.25 -4.67 21.83
C GLY A 325 -27.38 -4.90 20.60
N ASN A 326 -27.41 -4.01 19.60
CA ASN A 326 -26.58 -4.11 18.40
C ASN A 326 -25.45 -3.09 18.43
N SER A 327 -24.30 -3.49 17.88
CA SER A 327 -23.14 -2.63 17.72
C SER A 327 -22.78 -2.43 16.25
N GLU A 328 -22.38 -1.21 15.95
CA GLU A 328 -21.85 -0.84 14.65
C GLU A 328 -20.33 -0.73 14.73
N VAL A 329 -19.64 -1.36 13.79
CA VAL A 329 -18.18 -1.43 13.75
C VAL A 329 -17.67 -0.68 12.52
N TYR A 330 -16.81 0.30 12.74
CA TYR A 330 -16.08 1.01 11.69
C TYR A 330 -14.63 0.57 11.65
N VAL A 331 -14.10 0.45 10.44
CA VAL A 331 -12.74 -0.03 10.17
C VAL A 331 -12.08 0.88 9.15
N ALA A 332 -10.96 1.49 9.53
CA ALA A 332 -10.10 2.24 8.65
C ALA A 332 -9.16 1.26 7.95
N VAL A 333 -9.41 0.98 6.66
CA VAL A 333 -8.58 0.08 5.87
C VAL A 333 -7.54 0.88 5.11
N GLY A 334 -6.27 0.52 5.33
CA GLY A 334 -5.12 1.08 4.64
C GLY A 334 -4.64 0.23 3.48
N GLU A 335 -3.85 0.87 2.62
CA GLU A 335 -3.00 0.23 1.63
C GLU A 335 -1.52 0.30 2.06
N SER A 336 -0.67 -0.51 1.43
CA SER A 336 0.78 -0.41 1.61
C SER A 336 1.51 -0.79 0.32
N TYR A 337 2.83 -0.68 0.34
CA TYR A 337 3.70 -1.12 -0.74
C TYR A 337 4.98 -1.70 -0.18
N TYR A 338 5.54 -2.74 -0.79
CA TYR A 338 6.84 -3.29 -0.46
C TYR A 338 7.92 -2.68 -1.36
N SER A 339 8.72 -1.76 -0.81
CA SER A 339 9.68 -0.96 -1.58
C SER A 339 10.89 -1.72 -2.08
N ASN A 340 11.20 -2.88 -1.49
CA ASN A 340 12.40 -3.64 -1.80
C ASN A 340 12.18 -4.63 -2.96
N SER A 341 10.95 -4.79 -3.46
CA SER A 341 10.72 -5.51 -4.72
C SER A 341 10.99 -4.58 -5.91
N ALA A 342 11.48 -5.17 -7.00
CA ALA A 342 11.62 -4.50 -8.27
C ALA A 342 10.97 -5.37 -9.37
N PRO A 343 9.81 -4.98 -9.92
CA PRO A 343 9.01 -3.79 -9.61
C PRO A 343 8.41 -3.74 -8.19
N VAL A 344 7.92 -2.57 -7.76
CA VAL A 344 7.29 -2.39 -6.44
C VAL A 344 6.04 -3.27 -6.32
N SER A 345 5.79 -3.82 -5.12
CA SER A 345 4.58 -4.60 -4.84
C SER A 345 3.61 -3.78 -4.03
N LEU A 346 2.45 -3.52 -4.58
CA LEU A 346 1.35 -2.80 -3.97
C LEU A 346 0.41 -3.78 -3.27
N LEU A 347 -0.05 -3.43 -2.07
CA LEU A 347 -0.81 -4.31 -1.18
C LEU A 347 -2.13 -3.65 -0.80
N GLY A 348 -3.25 -4.24 -1.21
CA GLY A 348 -4.60 -3.75 -0.86
C GLY A 348 -5.01 -2.43 -1.53
N VAL A 349 -4.26 -1.97 -2.54
CA VAL A 349 -4.50 -0.69 -3.24
C VAL A 349 -5.84 -0.61 -4.00
N GLN A 350 -6.53 -1.75 -4.15
CA GLN A 350 -7.85 -1.83 -4.79
C GLN A 350 -9.01 -1.70 -3.79
N GLU A 351 -8.74 -1.86 -2.49
CA GLU A 351 -9.77 -2.09 -1.46
C GLU A 351 -9.52 -1.28 -0.18
N TYR A 352 -8.67 -0.25 -0.22
CA TYR A 352 -8.56 0.69 0.90
C TYR A 352 -9.80 1.58 0.99
N GLY A 353 -10.14 2.00 2.21
CA GLY A 353 -11.34 2.78 2.44
C GLY A 353 -11.87 2.67 3.87
N LEU A 354 -12.98 3.35 4.13
CA LEU A 354 -13.68 3.25 5.40
C LEU A 354 -14.78 2.20 5.25
N TYR A 355 -14.77 1.18 6.10
CA TYR A 355 -15.77 0.12 6.08
C TYR A 355 -16.60 0.13 7.35
N LYS A 356 -17.85 -0.30 7.23
CA LYS A 356 -18.82 -0.36 8.31
C LYS A 356 -19.52 -1.71 8.34
N SER A 357 -19.80 -2.21 9.53
CA SER A 357 -20.69 -3.32 9.78
C SER A 357 -21.79 -2.92 10.76
N ASP A 358 -23.05 -3.20 10.43
CA ASP A 358 -24.24 -2.99 11.28
C ASP A 358 -24.63 -4.22 12.11
N ASN A 359 -23.84 -5.29 12.01
CA ASN A 359 -24.16 -6.60 12.60
C ASN A 359 -22.90 -7.27 13.18
N GLU A 360 -22.15 -6.49 13.96
CA GLU A 360 -20.97 -6.95 14.70
C GLU A 360 -19.92 -7.70 13.84
N GLY A 361 -19.74 -7.29 12.58
CA GLY A 361 -18.74 -7.83 11.68
C GLY A 361 -19.18 -9.04 10.84
N VAL A 362 -20.48 -9.37 10.80
CA VAL A 362 -20.99 -10.45 9.93
C VAL A 362 -21.00 -10.04 8.45
N SER A 363 -21.38 -8.80 8.16
CA SER A 363 -21.36 -8.22 6.82
C SER A 363 -20.83 -6.80 6.83
N TRP A 364 -20.24 -6.39 5.70
CA TRP A 364 -19.52 -5.13 5.57
C TRP A 364 -20.00 -4.36 4.35
N SER A 365 -20.04 -3.04 4.50
CA SER A 365 -20.27 -2.09 3.41
C SER A 365 -19.24 -0.98 3.49
N GLU A 366 -18.77 -0.51 2.33
CA GLU A 366 -17.92 0.67 2.25
C GLU A 366 -18.72 1.94 2.54
N VAL A 367 -18.15 2.82 3.35
CA VAL A 367 -18.64 4.19 3.57
C VAL A 367 -17.92 5.10 2.58
N ILE A 368 -18.67 5.66 1.64
CA ILE A 368 -18.12 6.53 0.60
C ILE A 368 -17.69 7.86 1.23
N LEU A 369 -16.39 8.12 1.21
CA LEU A 369 -15.81 9.40 1.58
C LEU A 369 -15.77 10.35 0.37
N PRO A 370 -15.74 11.68 0.58
CA PRO A 370 -15.45 12.63 -0.49
C PRO A 370 -14.12 12.31 -1.17
N THR A 371 -14.02 12.52 -2.48
CA THR A 371 -12.77 12.37 -3.23
C THR A 371 -11.98 13.68 -3.25
N THR A 372 -10.69 13.59 -3.60
CA THR A 372 -9.87 14.75 -3.89
C THR A 372 -10.37 15.49 -5.14
N VAL A 373 -9.80 16.67 -5.43
CA VAL A 373 -10.09 17.40 -6.68
C VAL A 373 -9.70 16.63 -7.95
N GLU A 374 -8.86 15.61 -7.82
CA GLU A 374 -8.41 14.70 -8.88
C GLU A 374 -9.21 13.38 -8.89
N ASP A 375 -10.29 13.31 -8.10
CA ASP A 375 -11.17 12.14 -7.94
C ASP A 375 -10.49 10.92 -7.27
N ASN A 376 -9.43 11.15 -6.50
CA ASN A 376 -8.77 10.10 -5.73
C ASN A 376 -9.48 9.86 -4.39
N LYS A 377 -9.48 8.61 -3.92
CA LYS A 377 -9.95 8.25 -2.57
C LYS A 377 -8.89 8.63 -1.54
N TYR A 378 -9.32 8.98 -0.33
CA TYR A 378 -8.42 9.13 0.81
C TYR A 378 -8.22 7.80 1.52
N VAL A 379 -7.01 7.54 2.00
CA VAL A 379 -6.69 6.37 2.83
C VAL A 379 -7.00 6.69 4.30
N PRO A 380 -8.02 6.06 4.92
CA PRO A 380 -8.34 6.33 6.32
C PRO A 380 -7.25 5.79 7.25
N ASN A 381 -6.91 6.56 8.28
CA ASN A 381 -5.85 6.21 9.23
C ASN A 381 -6.35 6.12 10.67
N ASP A 382 -7.24 7.03 11.08
CA ASP A 382 -7.78 7.09 12.44
C ASP A 382 -9.25 7.48 12.37
N ILE A 383 -10.07 6.89 13.23
CA ILE A 383 -11.51 7.18 13.33
C ILE A 383 -11.75 7.70 14.74
N GLU A 384 -12.65 8.66 14.93
CA GLU A 384 -13.15 9.02 16.25
C GLU A 384 -14.66 9.23 16.21
N ILE A 385 -15.35 8.84 17.27
CA ILE A 385 -16.81 8.98 17.38
C ILE A 385 -17.09 10.01 18.47
N GLY A 386 -17.67 11.13 18.07
CA GLY A 386 -18.11 12.19 18.98
C GLY A 386 -19.30 11.77 19.84
N VAL A 387 -19.50 12.47 20.94
CA VAL A 387 -20.64 12.25 21.86
C VAL A 387 -22.01 12.45 21.21
N ASP A 388 -22.04 13.18 20.09
CA ASP A 388 -23.20 13.45 19.24
C ASP A 388 -23.37 12.42 18.11
N ASN A 389 -22.58 11.34 18.13
CA ASN A 389 -22.47 10.32 17.09
C ASN A 389 -21.86 10.80 15.76
N THR A 390 -21.26 11.98 15.72
CA THR A 390 -20.48 12.43 14.57
C THR A 390 -19.21 11.59 14.43
N ILE A 391 -18.93 11.11 13.22
CA ILE A 391 -17.75 10.31 12.92
C ILE A 391 -16.71 11.22 12.29
N TRP A 392 -15.55 11.29 12.93
CA TRP A 392 -14.37 11.98 12.44
C TRP A 392 -13.42 10.94 11.87
N VAL A 393 -12.87 11.21 10.69
CA VAL A 393 -11.91 10.35 10.04
C VAL A 393 -10.69 11.19 9.69
N SER A 394 -9.54 10.80 10.20
CA SER A 394 -8.27 11.32 9.71
C SER A 394 -7.73 10.40 8.62
N THR A 395 -7.11 11.00 7.62
CA THR A 395 -6.55 10.29 6.47
C THR A 395 -5.08 10.65 6.34
N ASN A 396 -4.29 9.81 5.67
CA ASN A 396 -3.05 10.31 5.10
C ASN A 396 -3.36 11.04 3.78
N ASN A 397 -2.36 11.77 3.26
CA ASN A 397 -2.41 12.32 1.90
C ASN A 397 -2.00 11.25 0.89
#